data_AF-A0A813KEQ2-F1
#
_entry.id   AF-A0A813KEQ2-F1
#
_cell.length_a   1.000
_cell.length_b   1.000
_cell.length_c   1.000
_cell.angle_alpha   90.00
_cell.angle_beta   90.00
_cell.angle_gamma   90.00
#
_symmetry.space_group_name_H-M   'P 1'
#
loop_
_entity.id
_entity.type
_entity.pdbx_description
1 polymer ?
#
loop_
_entity_poly.entity_id
_entity_poly.type
_entity_poly.pdbx_seq_one_letter_code
_entity_poly.pdbx_strand_id
1 'polypeptide(L)'
;ELLLPLRSILLGSWVVPVTVTQTTDLVAVSIESIQLSTQGSERQRKDLIRTALRFEKMLMHSAGDPSYQNLSQEAHLKKLFEAYNGFKANVAISKWQLSEDFMAGIINVIVGMSDESRQIVRGHLDFNKWEHSAYNESLLKSKRHTIGNTPRGLDQHFALLLTVTSESQAWFFKRYNSYFATSAKKTKPSLRSRIRWNQSDWDKHVDHTQIAYATMQKAKADTRDISSVVHLAWRCYDQYMHTALLVSFVCHVCFIIYECCTFIMRFNQSGLLT
;
A
#
# COMPACT_ATOMS: atom_id res chain seq x y z
N GLU A 1 1.17 14.34 51.49
CA GLU A 1 -0.01 13.64 52.05
C GLU A 1 -1.17 13.47 51.07
N LEU A 2 -1.44 14.42 50.16
CA LEU A 2 -2.55 14.35 49.19
C LEU A 2 -2.53 13.18 48.17
N LEU A 3 -1.43 12.44 48.05
CA LEU A 3 -1.31 11.30 47.12
C LEU A 3 -1.47 9.92 47.79
N LEU A 4 -1.53 9.86 49.12
CA LEU A 4 -1.71 8.61 49.87
C LEU A 4 -3.01 7.86 49.52
N PRO A 5 -4.16 8.52 49.30
CA PRO A 5 -5.39 7.84 48.91
C PRO A 5 -5.35 7.27 47.49
N LEU A 6 -4.53 7.82 46.60
CA LEU A 6 -4.34 7.30 45.24
C LEU A 6 -3.40 6.09 45.20
N ARG A 7 -2.58 5.90 46.25
CA ARG A 7 -1.63 4.79 46.32
C ARG A 7 -2.33 3.44 46.40
N SER A 8 -3.46 3.33 47.11
CA SER A 8 -4.25 2.10 47.16
C SER A 8 -5.01 1.81 45.86
N ILE A 9 -5.38 2.85 45.10
CA ILE A 9 -5.99 2.71 43.77
C ILE A 9 -4.92 2.28 42.74
N LEU A 10 -3.73 2.87 42.80
CA LEU A 10 -2.61 2.50 41.94
C LEU A 10 -2.05 1.10 42.26
N LEU A 11 -2.10 0.68 43.53
CA LEU A 11 -1.66 -0.66 43.96
C LEU A 11 -2.76 -1.73 43.86
N GLY A 12 -4.04 -1.34 43.82
CA GLY A 12 -5.17 -2.25 43.95
C GLY A 12 -6.13 -2.33 42.76
N SER A 13 -6.00 -1.48 41.73
CA SER A 13 -7.04 -1.34 40.69
C SER A 13 -6.58 -1.57 39.24
N TRP A 14 -5.41 -2.15 39.01
CA TRP A 14 -5.00 -2.64 37.68
C TRP A 14 -4.43 -4.06 37.75
N VAL A 15 -5.14 -4.96 38.45
CA VAL A 15 -5.21 -6.33 37.94
C VAL A 15 -6.17 -6.29 36.75
N VAL A 16 -5.73 -5.64 35.67
CA VAL A 16 -6.19 -6.09 34.36
C VAL A 16 -5.87 -7.58 34.39
N PRO A 17 -6.81 -8.49 34.08
CA PRO A 17 -6.49 -9.90 33.88
C PRO A 17 -5.64 -9.96 32.61
N VAL A 18 -4.39 -9.57 32.78
CA VAL A 18 -3.28 -9.84 31.93
C VAL A 18 -2.94 -11.28 32.31
N THR A 19 -3.80 -12.20 31.89
CA THR A 19 -3.32 -13.41 31.24
C THR A 19 -2.50 -12.96 30.02
N VAL A 20 -1.37 -12.27 30.25
CA VAL A 20 -0.20 -12.46 29.43
C VAL A 20 0.11 -13.92 29.70
N THR A 21 -0.40 -14.73 28.79
CA THR A 21 0.08 -16.07 28.52
C THR A 21 1.57 -16.08 28.83
N GLN A 22 1.98 -16.92 29.80
CA GLN A 22 3.39 -17.16 30.15
C GLN A 22 4.22 -17.68 28.95
N THR A 23 3.57 -17.86 27.80
CA THR A 23 4.16 -18.20 26.52
C THR A 23 5.12 -17.12 26.06
N THR A 24 6.40 -17.47 25.99
CA THR A 24 7.48 -16.65 25.41
C THR A 24 7.41 -16.57 23.88
N ASP A 25 6.54 -17.37 23.25
CA ASP A 25 6.33 -17.38 21.81
C ASP A 25 5.49 -16.17 21.36
N LEU A 26 6.19 -15.12 20.92
CA LEU A 26 5.60 -13.89 20.39
C LEU A 26 4.73 -14.13 19.15
N VAL A 27 4.99 -15.17 18.36
CA VAL A 27 4.19 -15.51 17.18
C VAL A 27 2.85 -16.07 17.60
N ALA A 28 2.83 -17.03 18.54
CA ALA A 28 1.58 -17.58 19.08
C ALA A 28 0.72 -16.51 19.73
N VAL A 29 1.32 -15.61 20.53
CA VAL A 29 0.61 -14.46 21.14
C VAL A 29 0.04 -13.53 20.09
N SER A 30 0.79 -13.26 19.01
CA SER A 30 0.32 -12.42 17.91
C SER A 30 -0.86 -13.06 17.16
N ILE A 31 -0.80 -14.36 16.89
CA ILE A 31 -1.88 -15.14 16.26
C ILE A 31 -3.14 -15.08 17.13
N GLU A 32 -3.02 -15.36 18.43
CA GLU A 32 -4.15 -15.32 19.37
C GLU A 32 -4.74 -13.91 19.46
N SER A 33 -3.91 -12.86 19.52
CA SER A 33 -4.37 -11.47 19.50
C SER A 33 -5.12 -11.11 18.21
N ILE A 34 -4.70 -11.62 17.05
CA ILE A 34 -5.45 -11.44 15.79
C ILE A 34 -6.80 -12.15 15.89
N GLN A 35 -6.82 -13.41 16.31
CA GLN A 35 -8.05 -14.20 16.41
C GLN A 35 -9.06 -13.58 17.39
N LEU A 36 -8.62 -13.19 18.59
CA LEU A 36 -9.48 -12.53 19.59
C LEU A 36 -10.01 -11.18 19.08
N SER A 37 -9.16 -10.40 18.42
CA SER A 37 -9.58 -9.15 17.78
C SER A 37 -10.66 -9.38 16.72
N THR A 38 -10.57 -10.47 15.95
CA THR A 38 -11.61 -10.82 14.97
C THR A 38 -12.90 -11.34 15.62
N GLN A 39 -12.79 -12.15 16.68
CA GLN A 39 -13.94 -12.69 17.39
C GLN A 39 -14.78 -11.61 18.08
N GLY A 40 -14.14 -10.71 18.83
CA GLY A 40 -14.83 -9.61 19.52
C GLY A 40 -15.41 -8.56 18.57
N SER A 41 -14.95 -8.54 17.32
CA SER A 41 -15.40 -7.61 16.29
C SER A 41 -16.24 -8.29 15.22
N GLU A 42 -17.11 -9.26 15.57
CA GLU A 42 -17.98 -9.99 14.62
C GLU A 42 -18.72 -9.14 13.57
N ARG A 43 -18.90 -7.84 13.82
CA ARG A 43 -19.53 -6.88 12.89
C ARG A 43 -18.54 -6.10 12.00
N GLN A 44 -17.23 -6.21 12.23
CA GLN A 44 -16.19 -5.48 11.51
C GLN A 44 -15.45 -6.42 10.55
N ARG A 45 -15.38 -6.00 9.29
CA ARG A 45 -14.63 -6.69 8.25
C ARG A 45 -13.13 -6.66 8.59
N LYS A 46 -12.42 -7.77 8.34
CA LYS A 46 -10.96 -7.86 8.56
C LYS A 46 -10.24 -6.82 7.71
N ASP A 47 -9.55 -5.91 8.37
CA ASP A 47 -8.75 -4.88 7.70
C ASP A 47 -7.45 -5.51 7.17
N LEU A 48 -7.31 -5.54 5.85
CA LEU A 48 -6.16 -6.12 5.16
C LEU A 48 -4.83 -5.50 5.61
N ILE A 49 -4.77 -4.17 5.76
CA ILE A 49 -3.52 -3.50 6.11
C ILE A 49 -3.16 -3.74 7.57
N ARG A 50 -4.14 -3.64 8.48
CA ARG A 50 -3.87 -3.95 9.90
C ARG A 50 -3.41 -5.39 10.07
N THR A 51 -3.99 -6.31 9.31
CA THR A 51 -3.57 -7.71 9.32
C THR A 51 -2.16 -7.85 8.76
N ALA A 52 -1.87 -7.25 7.59
CA ALA A 52 -0.54 -7.26 7.00
C ALA A 52 0.54 -6.69 7.94
N LEU A 53 0.28 -5.58 8.64
CA LEU A 53 1.20 -5.01 9.62
C LEU A 53 1.48 -5.95 10.80
N ARG A 54 0.49 -6.76 11.22
CA ARG A 54 0.72 -7.77 12.26
C ARG A 54 1.54 -8.94 11.72
N PHE A 55 1.30 -9.36 10.48
CA PHE A 55 2.13 -10.37 9.80
C PHE A 55 3.55 -9.89 9.57
N GLU A 56 3.76 -8.62 9.27
CA GLU A 56 5.10 -8.01 9.15
C GLU A 56 5.85 -8.08 10.49
N LYS A 57 5.18 -7.78 11.61
CA LYS A 57 5.78 -7.94 12.95
C LYS A 57 6.11 -9.39 13.27
N MET A 58 5.20 -10.32 12.96
CA MET A 58 5.46 -11.76 13.13
C MET A 58 6.68 -12.18 12.33
N LEU A 59 6.78 -11.75 11.07
CA LEU A 59 7.91 -12.01 10.17
C LEU A 59 9.25 -11.51 10.76
N MET A 60 9.26 -10.31 11.37
CA MET A 60 10.45 -9.77 12.03
C MET A 60 10.84 -10.59 13.27
N HIS A 61 9.87 -11.06 14.06
CA HIS A 61 10.14 -11.86 15.25
C HIS A 61 10.61 -13.28 14.92
N SER A 62 10.04 -13.91 13.89
CA SER A 62 10.41 -15.26 13.45
C SER A 62 11.68 -15.29 12.59
N ALA A 63 12.22 -14.14 12.17
CA ALA A 63 13.47 -14.08 11.41
C ALA A 63 14.69 -14.67 12.17
N GLY A 64 14.65 -14.70 13.50
CA GLY A 64 15.69 -15.30 14.33
C GLY A 64 15.61 -16.83 14.45
N ASP A 65 14.49 -17.44 14.06
CA ASP A 65 14.26 -18.87 14.21
C ASP A 65 14.91 -19.65 13.05
N PRO A 66 15.75 -20.67 13.33
CA PRO A 66 16.42 -21.50 12.32
C PRO A 66 15.48 -22.10 11.26
N SER A 67 14.22 -22.35 11.60
CA SER A 67 13.22 -22.93 10.69
C SER A 67 12.82 -22.00 9.53
N TYR A 68 13.18 -20.71 9.61
CA TYR A 68 12.88 -19.70 8.61
C TYR A 68 14.11 -19.09 7.91
N GLN A 69 15.34 -19.38 8.37
CA GLN A 69 16.57 -18.72 7.91
C GLN A 69 16.86 -18.88 6.40
N ASN A 70 16.29 -19.89 5.74
CA ASN A 70 16.50 -20.17 4.32
C ASN A 70 15.26 -19.92 3.43
N LEU A 71 14.20 -19.37 3.99
CA LEU A 71 12.96 -19.15 3.25
C LEU A 71 12.97 -17.77 2.62
N SER A 72 12.45 -17.66 1.39
CA SER A 72 12.08 -16.37 0.85
C SER A 72 11.03 -15.71 1.75
N GLN A 73 10.97 -14.38 1.78
CA GLN A 73 9.97 -13.66 2.58
C GLN A 73 8.54 -14.11 2.26
N GLU A 74 8.25 -14.39 0.98
CA GLU A 74 6.95 -14.93 0.58
C GLU A 74 6.69 -16.31 1.20
N ALA A 75 7.64 -17.25 1.08
CA ALA A 75 7.52 -18.59 1.67
C ALA A 75 7.39 -18.55 3.20
N HIS A 76 8.12 -17.64 3.84
CA HIS A 76 8.03 -17.40 5.28
C HIS A 76 6.62 -16.89 5.65
N LEU A 77 6.07 -15.91 4.93
CA LEU A 77 4.70 -15.46 5.13
C LEU A 77 3.67 -16.58 4.90
N LYS A 78 3.89 -17.47 3.93
CA LYS A 78 3.01 -18.65 3.72
C LYS A 78 2.98 -19.56 4.94
N LYS A 79 4.14 -19.89 5.50
CA LYS A 79 4.21 -20.70 6.74
C LYS A 79 3.52 -20.02 7.92
N LEU A 80 3.72 -18.72 8.12
CA LEU A 80 3.04 -17.96 9.18
C LEU A 80 1.52 -17.95 8.97
N PHE A 81 1.07 -17.87 7.71
CA PHE A 81 -0.34 -17.92 7.36
C PHE A 81 -0.98 -19.29 7.61
N GLU A 82 -0.27 -20.37 7.26
CA GLU A 82 -0.66 -21.75 7.57
C GLU A 82 -0.74 -21.96 9.09
N ALA A 83 0.26 -21.47 9.84
CA ALA A 83 0.25 -21.52 11.31
C ALA A 83 -0.95 -20.75 11.89
N TYR A 84 -1.25 -19.56 11.36
CA TYR A 84 -2.42 -18.77 11.78
C TYR A 84 -3.74 -19.52 11.53
N ASN A 85 -3.91 -20.10 10.34
CA ASN A 85 -5.13 -20.81 9.97
C ASN A 85 -5.27 -22.18 10.67
N GLY A 86 -4.16 -22.80 11.06
CA GLY A 86 -4.11 -24.04 11.83
C GLY A 86 -4.25 -23.86 13.34
N PHE A 87 -4.02 -22.65 13.86
CA PHE A 87 -4.06 -22.38 15.30
C PHE A 87 -5.48 -22.53 15.88
N LYS A 88 -5.64 -23.50 16.79
CA LYS A 88 -6.91 -23.85 17.46
C LYS A 88 -8.05 -24.08 16.45
N ALA A 89 -7.79 -24.80 15.35
CA ALA A 89 -8.75 -25.08 14.29
C ALA A 89 -9.94 -25.97 14.76
N ASN A 90 -10.91 -25.36 15.46
CA ASN A 90 -12.23 -25.94 15.70
C ASN A 90 -13.19 -25.51 14.59
N VAL A 91 -14.26 -26.29 14.33
CA VAL A 91 -15.27 -25.98 13.28
C VAL A 91 -15.82 -24.55 13.40
N ALA A 92 -16.00 -24.03 14.62
CA ALA A 92 -16.46 -22.67 14.87
C ALA A 92 -15.46 -21.56 14.50
N ILE A 93 -14.17 -21.91 14.32
CA ILE A 93 -13.06 -20.99 14.01
C ILE A 93 -12.76 -20.93 12.51
N SER A 94 -13.32 -21.84 11.70
CA SER A 94 -13.22 -21.79 10.23
C SER A 94 -13.66 -20.43 9.64
N LYS A 95 -14.70 -19.79 10.22
CA LYS A 95 -15.16 -18.44 9.84
C LYS A 95 -14.11 -17.34 10.04
N TRP A 96 -13.12 -17.58 10.90
CA TRP A 96 -12.02 -16.68 11.22
C TRP A 96 -10.74 -16.97 10.46
N GLN A 97 -10.70 -18.03 9.66
CA GLN A 97 -9.58 -18.27 8.77
C GLN A 97 -9.49 -17.15 7.72
N LEU A 98 -8.27 -16.88 7.28
CA LEU A 98 -8.01 -15.98 6.17
C LEU A 98 -8.07 -16.78 4.88
N SER A 99 -8.68 -16.22 3.84
CA SER A 99 -8.69 -16.84 2.51
C SER A 99 -7.34 -16.65 1.80
N GLU A 100 -7.07 -17.48 0.81
CA GLU A 100 -5.86 -17.35 -0.03
C GLU A 100 -5.79 -15.99 -0.75
N ASP A 101 -6.92 -15.45 -1.21
CA ASP A 101 -6.97 -14.09 -1.78
C ASP A 101 -6.56 -13.01 -0.77
N PHE A 102 -6.86 -13.23 0.52
CA PHE A 102 -6.46 -12.32 1.57
C PHE A 102 -4.94 -12.41 1.82
N MET A 103 -4.39 -13.62 1.78
CA MET A 103 -2.96 -13.87 1.84
C MET A 103 -2.20 -13.20 0.70
N ALA A 104 -2.71 -13.30 -0.54
CA ALA A 104 -2.13 -12.61 -1.69
C ALA A 104 -2.09 -11.10 -1.46
N GLY A 105 -3.13 -10.52 -0.86
CA GLY A 105 -3.13 -9.11 -0.46
C GLY A 105 -2.08 -8.77 0.60
N ILE A 106 -1.89 -9.63 1.61
CA ILE A 106 -0.85 -9.45 2.63
C ILE A 106 0.54 -9.47 1.98
N ILE A 107 0.80 -10.43 1.08
CA ILE A 107 2.07 -10.54 0.36
C ILE A 107 2.31 -9.29 -0.50
N ASN A 108 1.30 -8.85 -1.26
CA ASN A 108 1.42 -7.65 -2.08
C ASN A 108 1.73 -6.40 -1.24
N VAL A 109 1.16 -6.30 -0.03
CA VAL A 109 1.44 -5.18 0.87
C VAL A 109 2.86 -5.28 1.46
N ILE A 110 3.26 -6.42 2.01
CA ILE A 110 4.54 -6.55 2.72
C ILE A 110 5.72 -6.63 1.75
N VAL A 111 5.64 -7.54 0.78
CA VAL A 111 6.72 -7.83 -0.17
C VAL A 111 6.60 -6.97 -1.43
N GLY A 112 5.36 -6.75 -1.89
CA GLY A 112 5.12 -6.02 -3.13
C GLY A 112 5.26 -4.50 -3.02
N MET A 113 5.31 -3.93 -1.81
CA MET A 113 5.48 -2.49 -1.60
C MET A 113 6.82 -2.12 -0.98
N SER A 114 7.40 -1.00 -1.41
CA SER A 114 8.56 -0.39 -0.76
C SER A 114 8.19 0.12 0.63
N ASP A 115 9.18 0.19 1.52
CA ASP A 115 8.98 0.71 2.87
C ASP A 115 8.38 2.13 2.85
N GLU A 116 8.85 2.99 1.94
CA GLU A 116 8.29 4.34 1.76
C GLU A 116 6.80 4.29 1.36
N SER A 117 6.44 3.44 0.39
CA SER A 117 5.05 3.25 -0.01
C SER A 117 4.18 2.75 1.14
N ARG A 118 4.69 1.80 1.96
CA ARG A 118 3.97 1.31 3.14
C ARG A 118 3.76 2.44 4.16
N GLN A 119 4.75 3.30 4.38
CA GLN A 119 4.61 4.46 5.26
C GLN A 119 3.61 5.50 4.74
N ILE A 120 3.56 5.76 3.42
CA ILE A 120 2.58 6.66 2.82
C ILE A 120 1.16 6.14 3.02
N VAL A 121 0.94 4.85 2.80
CA VAL A 121 -0.36 4.20 3.00
C VAL A 121 -0.74 4.20 4.48
N ARG A 122 0.19 3.86 5.36
CA ARG A 122 -0.02 3.90 6.81
C ARG A 122 -0.37 5.30 7.30
N GLY A 123 0.40 6.31 6.92
CA GLY A 123 0.14 7.70 7.28
C GLY A 123 -1.24 8.16 6.82
N HIS A 124 -1.73 7.70 5.67
CA HIS A 124 -3.11 7.98 5.25
C HIS A 124 -4.16 7.34 6.17
N LEU A 125 -3.92 6.09 6.60
CA LEU A 125 -4.84 5.35 7.47
C LEU A 125 -4.80 5.80 8.93
N ASP A 126 -3.70 6.38 9.40
CA ASP A 126 -3.62 6.95 10.75
C ASP A 126 -4.62 8.11 10.94
N PHE A 127 -4.95 8.83 9.87
CA PHE A 127 -5.91 9.96 9.89
C PHE A 127 -7.30 9.61 9.36
N ASN A 128 -7.49 8.45 8.72
CA ASN A 128 -8.75 8.08 8.06
C ASN A 128 -9.22 6.69 8.49
N LYS A 129 -10.48 6.59 8.94
CA LYS A 129 -11.13 5.29 9.13
C LYS A 129 -11.14 4.52 7.80
N TRP A 130 -11.04 3.20 7.87
CA TRP A 130 -10.94 2.33 6.69
C TRP A 130 -12.05 2.58 5.66
N GLU A 131 -13.29 2.68 6.13
CA GLU A 131 -14.50 2.95 5.33
C GLU A 131 -14.49 4.32 4.63
N HIS A 132 -13.68 5.26 5.12
CA HIS A 132 -13.55 6.62 4.58
C HIS A 132 -12.18 6.88 3.93
N SER A 133 -11.28 5.89 3.97
CA SER A 133 -9.94 6.00 3.39
C SER A 133 -9.96 5.92 1.86
N ALA A 134 -8.83 6.26 1.24
CA ALA A 134 -8.65 6.12 -0.20
C ALA A 134 -8.59 4.64 -0.63
N TYR A 135 -8.27 3.75 0.29
CA TYR A 135 -7.95 2.36 0.01
C TYR A 135 -9.15 1.44 0.24
N ASN A 136 -9.12 0.32 -0.47
CA ASN A 136 -9.98 -0.82 -0.21
C ASN A 136 -9.16 -2.10 -0.44
N GLU A 137 -9.71 -3.24 -0.04
CA GLU A 137 -9.00 -4.52 -0.16
C GLU A 137 -8.71 -4.89 -1.62
N SER A 138 -9.63 -4.62 -2.55
CA SER A 138 -9.45 -5.01 -3.96
C SER A 138 -8.24 -4.30 -4.59
N LEU A 139 -8.07 -3.00 -4.31
CA LEU A 139 -6.99 -2.21 -4.88
C LEU A 139 -5.61 -2.69 -4.40
N LEU A 140 -5.50 -2.99 -3.11
CA LEU A 140 -4.26 -3.49 -2.51
C LEU A 140 -3.98 -4.97 -2.85
N LYS A 141 -5.00 -5.73 -3.22
CA LYS A 141 -4.85 -7.09 -3.78
C LYS A 141 -4.39 -7.07 -5.23
N SER A 142 -4.49 -5.95 -5.95
CA SER A 142 -3.95 -5.85 -7.30
C SER A 142 -2.45 -6.08 -7.31
N LYS A 143 -1.95 -6.86 -8.28
CA LYS A 143 -0.52 -7.03 -8.51
C LYS A 143 0.08 -5.89 -9.33
N ARG A 144 -0.73 -5.06 -10.01
CA ARG A 144 -0.18 -4.06 -10.94
C ARG A 144 0.76 -3.09 -10.25
N HIS A 145 0.43 -2.67 -9.04
CA HIS A 145 1.19 -1.69 -8.28
C HIS A 145 2.41 -2.28 -7.57
N THR A 146 2.62 -3.61 -7.56
CA THR A 146 3.74 -4.21 -6.82
C THR A 146 5.06 -4.02 -7.54
N ILE A 147 6.15 -3.86 -6.79
CA ILE A 147 7.52 -3.68 -7.33
C ILE A 147 7.88 -4.82 -8.28
N GLY A 148 8.51 -4.47 -9.40
CA GLY A 148 8.93 -5.42 -10.44
C GLY A 148 7.79 -5.86 -11.37
N ASN A 149 6.53 -5.51 -11.07
CA ASN A 149 5.43 -5.90 -11.94
C ASN A 149 5.37 -5.02 -13.21
N THR A 150 5.14 -5.65 -14.35
CA THR A 150 5.04 -5.02 -15.67
C THR A 150 3.85 -5.60 -16.45
N PRO A 151 3.19 -4.83 -17.34
CA PRO A 151 2.13 -5.37 -18.18
C PRO A 151 2.67 -6.46 -19.12
N ARG A 152 1.85 -7.48 -19.40
CA ARG A 152 2.22 -8.60 -20.27
C ARG A 152 2.06 -8.23 -21.74
N GLY A 153 2.83 -8.89 -22.60
CA GLY A 153 2.70 -8.77 -24.06
C GLY A 153 3.27 -7.48 -24.65
N LEU A 154 4.10 -6.75 -23.91
CA LEU A 154 4.79 -5.56 -24.39
C LEU A 154 6.19 -5.90 -24.91
N ASP A 155 6.69 -5.07 -25.83
CA ASP A 155 8.10 -5.07 -26.21
C ASP A 155 9.00 -4.78 -24.99
N GLN A 156 10.22 -5.31 -25.00
CA GLN A 156 11.16 -5.20 -23.87
C GLN A 156 11.41 -3.74 -23.44
N HIS A 157 11.45 -2.80 -24.40
CA HIS A 157 11.65 -1.39 -24.08
C HIS A 157 10.49 -0.82 -23.24
N PHE A 158 9.24 -1.12 -23.63
CA PHE A 158 8.06 -0.68 -22.89
C PHE A 158 7.86 -1.45 -21.59
N ALA A 159 8.25 -2.73 -21.56
CA ALA A 159 8.22 -3.53 -20.34
C ALA A 159 9.12 -2.92 -19.25
N LEU A 160 10.34 -2.50 -19.60
CA LEU A 160 11.25 -1.80 -18.68
C LEU A 160 10.68 -0.45 -18.25
N LEU A 161 10.14 0.33 -19.20
CA LEU A 161 9.54 1.64 -18.91
C LEU A 161 8.35 1.55 -17.93
N LEU A 162 7.52 0.51 -18.07
CA LEU A 162 6.30 0.31 -17.28
C LEU A 162 6.52 -0.61 -16.06
N THR A 163 7.75 -1.07 -15.80
CA THR A 163 8.06 -1.84 -14.61
C THR A 163 7.99 -0.94 -13.38
N VAL A 164 7.23 -1.36 -12.37
CA VAL A 164 7.14 -0.59 -11.12
C VAL A 164 8.45 -0.66 -10.36
N THR A 165 9.05 0.50 -10.13
CA THR A 165 10.19 0.69 -9.21
C THR A 165 9.71 1.13 -7.82
N SER A 166 10.58 1.04 -6.81
CA SER A 166 10.27 1.50 -5.45
C SER A 166 9.86 2.97 -5.37
N GLU A 167 10.53 3.83 -6.13
CA GLU A 167 10.30 5.28 -6.15
C GLU A 167 9.05 5.66 -6.92
N SER A 168 8.83 5.05 -8.09
CA SER A 168 7.64 5.28 -8.90
C SER A 168 6.38 4.80 -8.18
N GLN A 169 6.48 3.71 -7.41
CA GLN A 169 5.41 3.23 -6.54
C GLN A 169 5.09 4.23 -5.42
N ALA A 170 6.10 4.76 -4.72
CA ALA A 170 5.88 5.77 -3.70
C ALA A 170 5.23 7.04 -4.28
N TRP A 171 5.66 7.43 -5.49
CA TRP A 171 5.06 8.55 -6.22
C TRP A 171 3.61 8.28 -6.61
N PHE A 172 3.27 7.05 -7.02
CA PHE A 172 1.90 6.62 -7.30
C PHE A 172 1.00 6.77 -6.07
N PHE A 173 1.42 6.26 -4.91
CA PHE A 173 0.63 6.37 -3.67
C PHE A 173 0.46 7.83 -3.20
N LYS A 174 1.51 8.66 -3.30
CA LYS A 174 1.40 10.11 -3.04
C LYS A 174 0.38 10.79 -3.96
N ARG A 175 0.43 10.49 -5.26
CA ARG A 175 -0.50 11.01 -6.26
C ARG A 175 -1.93 10.56 -5.97
N TYR A 176 -2.13 9.29 -5.65
CA TYR A 176 -3.46 8.75 -5.33
C TYR A 176 -4.05 9.38 -4.07
N ASN A 177 -3.27 9.52 -2.99
CA ASN A 177 -3.71 10.20 -1.78
C ASN A 177 -4.11 11.66 -2.06
N SER A 178 -3.35 12.38 -2.89
CA SER A 178 -3.66 13.75 -3.29
C SER A 178 -4.97 13.85 -4.09
N TYR A 179 -5.15 12.96 -5.08
CA TYR A 179 -6.39 12.84 -5.85
C TYR A 179 -7.59 12.59 -4.93
N PHE A 180 -7.48 11.60 -4.04
CA PHE A 180 -8.55 11.23 -3.14
C PHE A 180 -8.86 12.35 -2.17
N ALA A 181 -7.86 13.00 -1.56
CA ALA A 181 -8.05 14.13 -0.65
C ALA A 181 -8.77 15.29 -1.33
N THR A 182 -8.37 15.63 -2.56
CA THR A 182 -9.00 16.71 -3.34
C THR A 182 -10.46 16.39 -3.69
N SER A 183 -10.73 15.15 -4.10
CA SER A 183 -12.08 14.68 -4.42
C SER A 183 -12.96 14.55 -3.16
N ALA A 184 -12.37 14.14 -2.03
CA ALA A 184 -13.04 13.94 -0.76
C ALA A 184 -13.42 15.25 -0.05
N LYS A 185 -12.70 16.36 -0.30
CA LYS A 185 -13.02 17.69 0.25
C LYS A 185 -14.46 18.13 -0.06
N LYS A 186 -14.95 17.79 -1.26
CA LYS A 186 -16.29 18.15 -1.74
C LYS A 186 -17.34 17.05 -1.49
N THR A 187 -16.93 15.92 -0.90
CA THR A 187 -17.75 14.71 -0.80
C THR A 187 -18.07 14.38 0.66
N LYS A 188 -19.36 14.15 0.97
CA LYS A 188 -19.80 13.71 2.31
C LYS A 188 -19.06 12.42 2.72
N PRO A 189 -18.64 12.25 3.99
CA PRO A 189 -17.89 11.07 4.44
C PRO A 189 -18.48 9.72 4.04
N SER A 190 -19.81 9.57 4.12
CA SER A 190 -20.54 8.35 3.74
C SER A 190 -20.48 8.02 2.24
N LEU A 191 -20.17 9.00 1.39
CA LEU A 191 -20.07 8.85 -0.07
C LEU A 191 -18.61 8.72 -0.54
N ARG A 192 -17.63 8.91 0.35
CA ARG A 192 -16.19 8.88 -0.03
C ARG A 192 -15.73 7.51 -0.55
N SER A 193 -16.41 6.43 -0.20
CA SER A 193 -16.12 5.12 -0.78
C SER A 193 -16.43 5.04 -2.28
N ARG A 194 -17.36 5.87 -2.78
CA ARG A 194 -17.79 5.90 -4.19
C ARG A 194 -16.83 6.64 -5.12
N ILE A 195 -15.95 7.48 -4.57
CA ILE A 195 -14.94 8.24 -5.36
C ILE A 195 -13.59 7.50 -5.43
N ARG A 196 -13.48 6.32 -4.82
CA ARG A 196 -12.29 5.46 -4.97
C ARG A 196 -12.20 5.00 -6.41
N TRP A 197 -10.98 4.79 -6.89
CA TRP A 197 -10.79 4.12 -8.17
C TRP A 197 -11.33 2.70 -8.10
N ASN A 198 -11.89 2.23 -9.22
CA ASN A 198 -12.08 0.81 -9.44
C ASN A 198 -10.74 0.16 -9.84
N GLN A 199 -10.72 -1.16 -9.97
CA GLN A 199 -9.51 -1.91 -10.29
C GLN A 199 -8.87 -1.49 -11.63
N SER A 200 -9.68 -1.29 -12.66
CA SER A 200 -9.19 -0.86 -13.98
C SER A 200 -8.54 0.52 -13.92
N ASP A 201 -9.18 1.49 -13.26
CA ASP A 201 -8.65 2.85 -13.17
C ASP A 201 -7.37 2.88 -12.34
N TRP A 202 -7.31 2.08 -11.27
CA TRP A 202 -6.10 1.91 -10.47
C TRP A 202 -4.93 1.41 -11.31
N ASP A 203 -5.11 0.33 -12.06
CA ASP A 203 -4.05 -0.27 -12.87
C ASP A 203 -3.57 0.73 -13.95
N LYS A 204 -4.50 1.41 -14.62
CA LYS A 204 -4.18 2.48 -15.59
C LYS A 204 -3.39 3.62 -14.96
N HIS A 205 -3.74 4.03 -13.75
CA HIS A 205 -3.02 5.10 -13.07
C HIS A 205 -1.64 4.66 -12.55
N VAL A 206 -1.43 3.37 -12.27
CA VAL A 206 -0.08 2.83 -12.07
C VAL A 206 0.72 3.02 -13.35
N ASP A 207 0.21 2.59 -14.51
CA ASP A 207 0.88 2.74 -15.82
C ASP A 207 1.22 4.20 -16.13
N HIS A 208 0.24 5.11 -15.98
CA HIS A 208 0.46 6.54 -16.16
C HIS A 208 1.55 7.10 -15.24
N THR A 209 1.64 6.58 -14.01
CA THR A 209 2.66 7.02 -13.07
C THR A 209 4.05 6.53 -13.47
N GLN A 210 4.17 5.32 -14.01
CA GLN A 210 5.43 4.80 -14.55
C GLN A 210 5.92 5.65 -15.72
N ILE A 211 5.04 5.96 -16.69
CA ILE A 211 5.37 6.80 -17.84
C ILE A 211 5.84 8.19 -17.38
N ALA A 212 5.08 8.84 -16.50
CA ALA A 212 5.40 10.18 -16.03
C ALA A 212 6.69 10.19 -15.18
N TYR A 213 6.93 9.15 -14.37
CA TYR A 213 8.16 9.02 -13.59
C TYR A 213 9.38 8.84 -14.49
N ALA A 214 9.32 7.94 -15.48
CA ALA A 214 10.39 7.72 -16.44
C ALA A 214 10.70 8.95 -17.29
N THR A 215 9.64 9.67 -17.71
CA THR A 215 9.75 10.95 -18.41
C THR A 215 10.48 12.00 -17.57
N MET A 216 10.10 12.12 -16.29
CA MET A 216 10.76 13.02 -15.35
C MET A 216 12.24 12.66 -15.15
N GLN A 217 12.56 11.36 -15.04
CA GLN A 217 13.96 10.93 -14.89
C GLN A 217 14.79 11.25 -16.13
N LYS A 218 14.23 11.09 -17.34
CA LYS A 218 14.90 11.49 -18.58
C LYS A 218 15.10 13.01 -18.67
N ALA A 219 14.10 13.82 -18.32
CA ALA A 219 14.27 15.28 -18.24
C ALA A 219 15.35 15.71 -17.25
N LYS A 220 15.49 15.00 -16.13
CA LYS A 220 16.57 15.27 -15.16
C LYS A 220 17.94 14.91 -15.72
N ALA A 221 18.03 13.85 -16.51
CA ALA A 221 19.28 13.40 -17.12
C ALA A 221 19.70 14.27 -18.33
N ASP A 222 18.73 14.77 -19.10
CA ASP A 222 18.96 15.59 -20.28
C ASP A 222 18.25 16.94 -20.18
N THR A 223 18.90 17.90 -19.52
CA THR A 223 18.39 19.26 -19.34
C THR A 223 18.37 20.08 -20.62
N ARG A 224 19.00 19.60 -21.71
CA ARG A 224 19.21 20.36 -22.94
C ARG A 224 18.09 20.18 -23.97
N ASP A 225 17.31 19.10 -23.89
CA ASP A 225 16.27 18.80 -24.87
C ASP A 225 14.94 18.37 -24.22
N ILE A 226 14.20 19.37 -23.75
CA ILE A 226 12.84 19.20 -23.22
C ILE A 226 11.88 18.65 -24.30
N SER A 227 12.16 18.91 -25.58
CA SER A 227 11.29 18.50 -26.69
C SER A 227 11.28 16.98 -26.86
N SER A 228 12.44 16.32 -26.79
CA SER A 228 12.51 14.86 -26.86
C SER A 228 11.82 14.16 -25.67
N VAL A 229 11.86 14.77 -24.48
CA VAL A 229 11.16 14.26 -23.29
C VAL A 229 9.64 14.31 -23.48
N VAL A 230 9.11 15.42 -23.99
CA VAL A 230 7.69 15.57 -24.30
C VAL A 230 7.27 14.60 -25.41
N HIS A 231 8.09 14.45 -26.46
CA HIS A 231 7.83 13.49 -27.53
C HIS A 231 7.83 12.04 -27.05
N LEU A 232 8.72 11.68 -26.13
CA LEU A 232 8.73 10.34 -25.54
C LEU A 232 7.48 10.10 -24.69
N ALA A 233 7.12 11.05 -23.82
CA ALA A 233 5.90 10.96 -23.02
C ALA A 233 4.67 10.78 -23.92
N TRP A 234 4.61 11.55 -25.01
CA TRP A 234 3.56 11.44 -26.03
C TRP A 234 3.54 10.07 -26.68
N ARG A 235 4.68 9.54 -27.17
CA ARG A 235 4.74 8.21 -27.82
C ARG A 235 4.33 7.08 -26.88
N CYS A 236 4.78 7.12 -25.63
CA CYS A 236 4.42 6.10 -24.64
C CYS A 236 2.92 6.15 -24.32
N TYR A 237 2.35 7.35 -24.26
CA TYR A 237 0.92 7.55 -24.04
C TYR A 237 0.08 7.14 -25.26
N ASP A 238 0.50 7.51 -26.47
CA ASP A 238 -0.16 7.19 -27.74
C ASP A 238 -0.24 5.66 -27.96
N GLN A 239 0.86 4.95 -27.72
CA GLN A 239 0.90 3.49 -27.84
C GLN A 239 0.07 2.78 -26.76
N TYR A 240 0.02 3.34 -25.55
CA TYR A 240 -0.86 2.83 -24.49
C TYR A 240 -2.35 3.08 -24.83
N MET A 241 -2.69 4.25 -25.35
CA MET A 241 -4.05 4.67 -25.71
C MET A 241 -4.59 4.01 -26.98
N HIS A 242 -3.75 3.65 -27.95
CA HIS A 242 -4.17 2.82 -29.08
C HIS A 242 -4.73 1.46 -28.63
N THR A 243 -4.38 1.02 -27.43
CA THR A 243 -4.90 -0.20 -26.79
C THR A 243 -6.10 0.08 -25.87
N ALA A 244 -6.41 1.34 -25.52
CA ALA A 244 -7.45 1.72 -24.56
C ALA A 244 -8.20 3.02 -24.96
N LEU A 245 -9.49 2.88 -25.31
CA LEU A 245 -10.47 3.87 -25.79
C LEU A 245 -10.27 5.38 -25.43
N LEU A 246 -10.53 6.22 -26.45
CA LEU A 246 -10.05 7.59 -26.71
C LEU A 246 -10.69 8.80 -25.96
N VAL A 247 -11.65 8.65 -25.06
CA VAL A 247 -12.55 9.78 -24.72
C VAL A 247 -12.06 10.69 -23.56
N SER A 248 -11.05 10.32 -22.77
CA SER A 248 -10.56 11.11 -21.61
C SER A 248 -9.31 11.98 -21.87
N PHE A 249 -8.97 12.17 -23.16
CA PHE A 249 -7.67 12.57 -23.70
C PHE A 249 -7.18 13.98 -23.35
N VAL A 250 -7.99 15.02 -23.57
CA VAL A 250 -7.49 16.42 -23.53
C VAL A 250 -7.10 16.87 -22.12
N CYS A 251 -7.89 16.52 -21.10
CA CYS A 251 -7.62 16.97 -19.74
C CYS A 251 -6.38 16.31 -19.11
N HIS A 252 -6.10 15.05 -19.44
CA HIS A 252 -4.99 14.31 -18.83
C HIS A 252 -3.63 14.68 -19.42
N VAL A 253 -3.56 14.89 -20.74
CA VAL A 253 -2.34 15.35 -21.39
C VAL A 253 -2.01 16.78 -20.98
N CYS A 254 -3.00 17.68 -20.95
CA CYS A 254 -2.81 19.03 -20.43
C CYS A 254 -2.34 19.03 -18.96
N PHE A 255 -2.83 18.10 -18.14
CA PHE A 255 -2.38 17.96 -16.75
C PHE A 255 -0.93 17.47 -16.65
N ILE A 256 -0.51 16.49 -17.46
CA ILE A 256 0.88 16.01 -17.48
C ILE A 256 1.82 17.13 -17.95
N ILE A 257 1.46 17.83 -19.03
CA ILE A 257 2.23 18.96 -19.54
C ILE A 257 2.30 20.05 -18.45
N TYR A 258 1.19 20.37 -17.79
CA TYR A 258 1.14 21.36 -16.71
C TYR A 258 2.04 20.99 -15.53
N GLU A 259 2.00 19.75 -15.05
CA GLU A 259 2.88 19.27 -13.97
C GLU A 259 4.36 19.32 -14.37
N CYS A 260 4.69 18.90 -15.61
CA CYS A 260 6.04 19.01 -16.16
C CYS A 260 6.50 20.48 -16.23
N CYS A 261 5.69 21.39 -16.76
CA CYS A 261 5.99 22.82 -16.83
C CYS A 261 6.14 23.43 -15.43
N THR A 262 5.28 23.07 -14.48
CA THR A 262 5.33 23.59 -13.11
C THR A 262 6.57 23.10 -12.38
N PHE A 263 6.96 21.83 -12.57
CA PHE A 263 8.20 21.28 -12.05
C PHE A 263 9.42 22.04 -12.62
N ILE A 264 9.47 22.25 -13.94
CA ILE A 264 10.56 23.00 -14.59
C ILE A 264 10.64 24.43 -14.06
N MET A 265 9.50 25.13 -13.92
CA MET A 265 9.49 26.50 -13.39
C MET A 265 9.98 26.57 -11.94
N ARG A 266 9.58 25.62 -11.09
CA ARG A 266 10.07 25.55 -9.70
C ARG A 266 11.55 25.19 -9.62
N PHE A 267 12.02 24.32 -10.51
CA PHE A 267 13.42 23.95 -10.60
C PHE A 267 14.29 25.15 -11.01
N ASN A 268 13.87 25.92 -12.02
CA ASN A 268 14.56 27.15 -12.43
C ASN A 268 14.56 28.24 -11.34
N GLN A 269 13.50 28.34 -10.53
CA GLN A 269 13.45 29.31 -9.42
C GLN A 269 14.37 28.95 -8.24
N SER A 270 14.78 27.69 -8.10
CA SER A 270 15.63 27.24 -6.99
C SER A 270 17.13 27.59 -7.15
N GLY A 271 17.52 28.23 -8.27
CA GLY A 271 18.90 28.69 -8.47
C GLY A 271 19.94 27.57 -8.61
N LEU A 272 19.53 26.31 -8.68
CA LEU A 272 20.39 25.13 -8.82
C LEU A 272 21.04 24.98 -10.22
N LEU A 273 20.91 25.98 -11.09
CA LEU A 273 21.44 26.02 -12.46
C LEU A 273 22.45 27.16 -12.69
N THR A 274 22.98 27.75 -11.62
CA THR A 274 24.22 28.56 -11.63
C THR A 274 25.25 27.90 -10.75
#